data_AF-A0A482VN07-F1
#
_entry.id   AF-A0A482VN07-F1
#
_cell.length_a   1.000
_cell.length_b   1.000
_cell.length_c   1.000
_cell.angle_alpha   90.00
_cell.angle_beta   90.00
_cell.angle_gamma   90.00
#
_symmetry.space_group_name_H-M   'P 1'
#
loop_
_entity.id
_entity.type
_entity.pdbx_description
1 polymer ?
#
loop_
_entity_poly.entity_id
_entity_poly.type
_entity_poly.pdbx_seq_one_letter_code
_entity_poly.pdbx_strand_id
1 'polypeptide(L)' 'MEATPSKSIKKLSQEIHLSYGTTHTVLKKELNLCPYKVQLFHQILARDLQPRINYCQWFLNNINNDELLDLSFFTDEA' A
#
# COMPACT_ATOMS: atom_id res chain seq x y z
N MET A 1 -14.09 -9.25 -0.85
CA MET A 1 -12.67 -9.55 -0.59
C MET A 1 -11.97 -9.62 -1.93
N GLU A 2 -11.25 -8.58 -2.33
CA GLU A 2 -10.37 -8.67 -3.49
C GLU A 2 -9.21 -9.61 -3.13
N ALA A 3 -9.12 -10.75 -3.82
CA ALA A 3 -8.06 -11.72 -3.58
C ALA A 3 -6.75 -11.17 -4.14
N THR A 4 -5.94 -10.54 -3.29
CA THR A 4 -4.61 -10.07 -3.68
C THR A 4 -3.70 -11.29 -3.90
N PRO A 5 -3.19 -11.52 -5.13
CA PRO A 5 -2.36 -12.68 -5.41
C PRO A 5 -0.99 -12.53 -4.73
N SER A 6 -0.78 -13.26 -3.64
CA SER A 6 0.48 -13.30 -2.87
C SER A 6 1.38 -14.50 -3.21
N LYS A 7 0.92 -15.37 -4.12
CA LYS A 7 1.58 -16.64 -4.44
C LYS A 7 2.70 -16.43 -5.46
N SER A 8 3.82 -17.13 -5.28
CA SER A 8 4.89 -17.12 -6.26
C SER A 8 4.48 -17.84 -7.55
N ILE A 9 4.98 -17.36 -8.69
CA ILE A 9 4.73 -17.96 -10.01
C ILE A 9 5.13 -19.44 -10.03
N LYS A 10 6.20 -19.82 -9.30
CA LYS A 10 6.64 -21.21 -9.17
C LYS A 10 5.60 -22.09 -8.46
N LYS A 11 5.06 -21.64 -7.33
CA LYS A 11 4.01 -22.39 -6.62
C LYS A 11 2.74 -22.50 -7.46
N LEU A 12 2.33 -21.40 -8.09
CA LEU A 12 1.17 -21.39 -8.97
C LEU A 12 1.34 -22.38 -10.14
N SER A 13 2.49 -22.35 -10.81
CA SER A 13 2.84 -23.27 -11.90
C SER A 13 2.76 -24.75 -11.50
N GLN A 14 3.18 -25.09 -10.28
CA GLN A 14 3.08 -26.45 -9.75
C GLN A 14 1.62 -26.87 -9.49
N GLU A 15 0.79 -25.97 -8.96
CA GLU A 15 -0.62 -26.24 -8.65
C GLU A 15 -1.48 -26.41 -9.89
N ILE A 16 -1.25 -25.59 -10.92
CA ILE A 16 -2.04 -25.63 -12.17
C ILE A 16 -1.43 -26.56 -13.22
N HIS A 17 -0.31 -27.23 -12.89
CA HIS A 17 0.43 -28.13 -13.77
C HIS A 17 0.82 -27.51 -15.13
N LEU A 18 1.09 -26.20 -15.17
CA LEU A 18 1.61 -25.49 -16.34
C LEU A 18 3.09 -25.21 -16.17
N SER A 19 3.80 -25.04 -17.31
CA SER A 19 5.19 -24.59 -17.27
C SER A 19 5.29 -23.20 -16.63
N TYR A 20 6.43 -22.91 -16.01
CA TYR A 20 6.71 -21.60 -15.42
C TYR A 20 6.54 -20.46 -16.45
N GLY A 21 7.06 -20.64 -17.66
CA GLY A 21 7.00 -19.63 -18.73
C GLY A 21 5.58 -19.38 -19.23
N THR A 22 4.78 -20.44 -19.38
CA THR A 22 3.34 -20.32 -19.71
C THR A 22 2.60 -19.57 -18.62
N THR A 23 2.81 -19.95 -17.36
CA THR A 23 2.20 -19.31 -16.18
C THR A 23 2.56 -17.82 -16.13
N HIS A 24 3.83 -17.47 -16.31
CA HIS A 24 4.29 -16.08 -16.35
C HIS A 24 3.64 -15.29 -17.51
N THR A 25 3.52 -15.89 -18.69
CA THR A 25 2.90 -15.24 -19.86
C THR A 25 1.43 -14.94 -19.61
N VAL A 26 0.68 -15.91 -19.08
CA VAL A 26 -0.74 -15.73 -18.73
C VAL A 26 -0.91 -14.64 -17.69
N LEU A 27 -0.12 -14.68 -16.60
CA LEU A 27 -0.18 -13.66 -15.55
C LEU A 27 0.07 -12.25 -16.09
N LYS A 28 1.09 -12.08 -16.95
CA LYS A 28 1.50 -10.75 -17.44
C LYS A 28 0.66 -10.23 -18.60
N LYS A 29 0.27 -11.08 -19.55
CA LYS A 29 -0.37 -10.67 -20.81
C LYS A 29 -1.89 -10.81 -20.81
N GLU A 30 -2.40 -11.89 -20.22
CA GLU A 30 -3.85 -12.17 -20.22
C GLU A 30 -4.51 -11.53 -18.99
N LEU A 31 -3.85 -11.61 -17.84
CA LEU A 31 -4.38 -11.11 -16.56
C LEU A 31 -3.83 -9.72 -16.17
N ASN A 32 -2.86 -9.18 -16.92
CA ASN A 32 -2.22 -7.89 -16.66
C ASN A 32 -1.73 -7.71 -15.22
N LEU A 33 -1.28 -8.80 -14.58
CA LEU A 33 -0.76 -8.78 -13.22
C LEU A 33 0.73 -8.42 -13.24
N CYS A 34 1.10 -7.49 -12.35
CA CYS A 34 2.48 -7.12 -12.08
C CYS A 34 2.88 -7.53 -10.66
N PRO A 35 4.13 -7.97 -10.45
CA PRO A 35 4.62 -8.25 -9.10
C PRO A 35 4.55 -6.97 -8.26
N TYR A 36 3.83 -7.03 -7.15
CA TYR A 36 3.76 -5.92 -6.21
C TYR A 36 5.06 -5.85 -5.42
N LYS A 37 5.68 -4.66 -5.34
CA LYS A 37 6.85 -4.44 -4.49
C LYS A 37 6.36 -4.26 -3.05
N VAL A 38 6.60 -5.26 -2.20
CA VAL A 38 6.29 -5.16 -0.77
C VAL A 38 7.16 -4.05 -0.17
N GLN A 39 6.51 -2.98 0.27
CA GLN A 39 7.14 -1.93 1.07
C GLN A 39 6.87 -2.23 2.54
N LEU A 40 7.91 -2.14 3.37
CA LEU A 40 7.77 -2.24 4.82
C LEU A 40 7.26 -0.90 5.32
N PHE A 41 6.08 -0.91 5.93
CA PHE A 41 5.48 0.26 6.57
C PHE A 41 5.28 -0.03 8.06
N HIS A 42 5.19 1.03 8.86
CA HIS A 42 4.71 0.89 10.22
C HIS A 42 3.26 0.36 10.19
N GLN A 43 2.97 -0.66 11.00
CA GLN A 43 1.64 -1.26 11.03
C GLN A 43 0.62 -0.23 11.54
N ILE A 44 -0.42 0.04 10.75
CA ILE A 44 -1.56 0.85 11.18
C ILE A 44 -2.53 -0.09 11.90
N LEU A 45 -2.82 0.21 13.17
CA LEU A 45 -3.79 -0.52 13.97
C LEU A 45 -5.16 0.13 13.85
N ALA A 46 -6.23 -0.63 14.12
CA ALA A 46 -7.60 -0.12 14.00
C ALA A 46 -7.86 1.13 14.86
N ARG A 47 -7.20 1.21 16.03
CA ARG A 47 -7.26 2.39 16.92
C ARG A 47 -6.65 3.66 16.32
N ASP A 48 -5.72 3.52 15.36
CA ASP A 48 -5.00 4.65 14.77
C ASP A 48 -5.81 5.33 13.66
N LEU A 49 -6.81 4.63 13.11
CA LEU A 49 -7.58 5.10 11.96
C LEU A 49 -8.27 6.43 12.23
N GLN A 50 -9.06 6.51 13.31
CA GLN A 50 -9.83 7.71 13.60
C GLN A 50 -8.95 8.93 13.95
N PRO A 51 -7.93 8.81 14.82
CA PRO A 51 -7.01 9.92 15.09
C PRO A 51 -6.30 10.42 13.82
N ARG A 52 -5.86 9.51 12.94
CA ARG A 52 -5.19 9.88 11.68
C ARG A 52 -6.14 10.63 10.74
N ILE A 53 -7.38 10.16 10.58
CA ILE A 53 -8.39 10.85 9.77
C ILE A 53 -8.66 12.26 10.32
N ASN A 54 -8.88 12.37 11.63
CA ASN A 54 -9.15 13.65 12.28
C ASN A 54 -8.00 14.64 12.07
N TYR A 55 -6.75 14.18 12.22
CA TYR A 55 -5.58 15.01 11.95
C TYR A 55 -5.51 15.45 10.49
N CYS A 56 -5.68 14.53 9.53
CA CYS A 56 -5.66 14.86 8.11
C CYS A 56 -6.74 15.89 7.75
N GLN A 57 -7.96 15.72 8.27
CA GLN A 57 -9.06 16.65 8.05
C GLN A 57 -8.77 18.02 8.65
N TRP A 58 -8.26 18.05 9.89
CA TRP A 58 -7.84 19.30 10.53
C TRP A 58 -6.75 20.01 9.72
N PHE A 59 -5.72 19.28 9.28
CA PHE A 59 -4.61 19.84 8.54
C PHE A 59 -5.08 20.40 7.19
N LEU A 60 -5.89 19.66 6.44
CA LEU A 60 -6.46 20.12 5.17
C LEU A 60 -7.29 21.40 5.33
N ASN A 61 -8.04 21.54 6.43
CA ASN A 61 -8.84 22.73 6.70
C ASN A 61 -7.99 23.96 7.10
N ASN A 62 -6.77 23.74 7.57
CA ASN A 62 -5.89 24.81 8.07
C ASN A 62 -4.64 25.01 7.21
N ILE A 63 -4.51 24.31 6.08
CA ILE A 63 -3.31 24.33 5.23
C ILE A 63 -3.04 25.71 4.60
N ASN A 64 -4.05 26.56 4.51
CA ASN A 64 -3.95 27.93 4.01
C ASN A 64 -4.10 28.98 5.13
N ASN A 65 -3.98 28.57 6.40
CA ASN A 65 -4.02 29.47 7.54
C ASN A 65 -2.59 29.78 7.99
N ASP A 66 -2.00 30.78 7.36
CA ASP A 66 -0.59 31.16 7.56
C ASP A 66 -0.30 31.53 9.03
N GLU A 67 -1.24 32.18 9.74
CA GLU A 67 -1.08 32.52 11.15
C GLU A 67 -0.88 31.29 12.05
N LEU A 68 -1.54 30.17 11.72
CA LEU A 68 -1.43 28.93 12.47
C LEU A 68 -0.20 28.12 12.07
N LEU A 69 0.11 28.07 10.77
CA LEU A 69 1.23 27.29 10.26
C LEU A 69 2.58 27.93 10.58
N ASP A 70 2.68 29.26 10.58
CA ASP A 70 3.89 29.99 10.96
C ASP A 70 4.26 29.79 12.44
N LEU A 71 3.29 29.40 13.27
CA LEU A 71 3.49 29.05 14.68
C LEU A 71 3.66 27.54 14.93
N SER A 72 3.57 26.73 13.88
CA SER A 72 3.65 25.27 13.98
C SER A 72 5.06 24.76 13.70
N PHE A 73 5.67 24.10 14.68
CA PHE A 73 6.98 23.48 14.55
C PHE A 73 6.86 21.95 14.59
N PHE A 74 7.49 21.27 13.65
CA PHE A 74 7.54 19.81 13.60
C PHE A 74 8.96 19.34 13.94
N THR A 75 9.07 18.43 14.90
CA THR A 75 10.33 17.80 15.30
C THR A 75 10.17 16.29 15.20
N ASP A 76 11.23 15.59 14.79
CA ASP A 76 11.30 14.14 14.80
C ASP A 76 12.64 13.70 15.42
N GLU A 77 12.67 12.52 15.99
CA GLU A 77 13.89 11.91 16.54
C GLU A 77 14.36 10.79 15.61
N ALA A 78 15.66 10.79 15.27
CA ALA A 78 16.28 9.83 14.35
C ALA A 78 16.74 8.54 15.04
#